data_AF-A0A3A0C8I4-F1
#
_entry.id   AF-A0A3A0C8I4-F1
#
_cell.length_a   1.000
_cell.length_b   1.000
_cell.length_c   1.000
_cell.angle_alpha   90.00
_cell.angle_beta   90.00
_cell.angle_gamma   90.00
#
_symmetry.space_group_name_H-M   'P 1'
#
loop_
_entity.id
_entity.type
_entity.pdbx_description
1 polymer ?
#
loop_
_entity_poly.entity_id
_entity_poly.type
_entity_poly.pdbx_seq_one_letter_code
_entity_poly.pdbx_strand_id
1 'polypeptide(L)'
;MIEKIVEFLIREKSLGQGDSPWPSYGDDDDVYQIDWDILFPPNTPVRDGEAWDLYGDDWEIEFDADLTGAIESNLGKGPPRENEGPRTAPTDHAGRNWDMCAWYQPIHYFGYDWGIFIREDCVRRLAVQIARFISKESSLSYGLHRLAKALHRAAVYVYFLHEHYHHKVECLGLRLHVVTRASCYLPYHSSVYQKAIGSDDLLEEALANADMYRRLGEQPYARWISRPVLNALRRHLNWSFPFDPPGYRCAANYFRRTAFSRAENLLHGQVKEAALAPKQATTEWDIAPRLMQSFFSVKSDIWTVVGKGARSVLPVVQPIRTCSTRDLIGLLRYHGYKSVGGAKHEKLERKGCPTIILPRNREHLSPGVVKTVLKALGTIYNRQIPISELPDLLLGRLCLNEMDRTE
;
A
#
# COMPACT_ATOMS: atom_id res chain seq x y z
N MET A 1 -10.10 -10.89 9.93
CA MET A 1 -11.08 -9.93 9.36
C MET A 1 -11.11 -10.05 7.84
N ILE A 2 -9.98 -9.91 7.15
CA ILE A 2 -9.86 -10.06 5.68
C ILE A 2 -10.51 -11.34 5.14
N GLU A 3 -10.24 -12.49 5.75
CA GLU A 3 -10.88 -13.77 5.37
C GLU A 3 -12.41 -13.67 5.29
N LYS A 4 -13.05 -13.10 6.33
CA LYS A 4 -14.52 -12.89 6.33
C LYS A 4 -14.97 -11.93 5.24
N ILE A 5 -14.17 -10.92 4.90
CA ILE A 5 -14.46 -9.99 3.81
C ILE A 5 -14.37 -10.71 2.46
N VAL A 6 -13.30 -11.46 2.22
CA VAL A 6 -13.11 -12.18 0.95
C VAL A 6 -14.20 -13.25 0.77
N GLU A 7 -14.51 -14.04 1.80
CA GLU A 7 -15.61 -15.00 1.79
C GLU A 7 -16.97 -14.33 1.51
N PHE A 8 -17.23 -13.19 2.15
CA PHE A 8 -18.41 -12.37 1.89
C PHE A 8 -18.47 -11.96 0.41
N LEU A 9 -17.40 -11.39 -0.14
CA LEU A 9 -17.36 -10.96 -1.53
C LEU A 9 -17.47 -12.11 -2.53
N ILE A 10 -16.93 -13.29 -2.22
CA ILE A 10 -17.12 -14.51 -3.02
C ILE A 10 -18.60 -14.89 -3.05
N ARG A 11 -19.23 -14.98 -1.88
CA ARG A 11 -20.64 -15.38 -1.74
C ARG A 11 -21.56 -14.42 -2.48
N GLU A 12 -21.34 -13.11 -2.35
CA GLU A 12 -22.11 -12.07 -3.02
C GLU A 12 -21.69 -11.85 -4.49
N LYS A 13 -20.83 -12.71 -5.05
CA LYS A 13 -20.29 -12.62 -6.44
C LYS A 13 -19.73 -11.24 -6.78
N SER A 14 -19.16 -10.57 -5.79
CA SER A 14 -18.72 -9.18 -5.82
C SER A 14 -17.19 -9.03 -5.70
N LEU A 15 -16.45 -10.12 -5.84
CA LEU A 15 -15.04 -10.02 -6.24
C LEU A 15 -15.00 -9.67 -7.73
N GLY A 16 -14.23 -8.63 -8.07
CA GLY A 16 -14.03 -8.16 -9.43
C GLY A 16 -13.65 -9.30 -10.37
N GLN A 17 -14.48 -9.52 -11.38
CA GLN A 17 -14.25 -10.53 -12.41
C GLN A 17 -13.68 -9.82 -13.64
N GLY A 18 -12.36 -9.79 -13.79
CA GLY A 18 -11.75 -9.19 -14.98
C GLY A 18 -10.34 -8.67 -14.74
N ASP A 19 -9.85 -7.89 -15.69
CA ASP A 19 -8.56 -7.25 -15.57
C ASP A 19 -8.60 -6.20 -14.46
N SER A 20 -7.87 -6.44 -13.35
CA SER A 20 -7.58 -5.36 -12.39
C SER A 20 -6.96 -4.20 -13.15
N PRO A 21 -7.58 -3.01 -13.11
CA PRO A 21 -7.04 -1.78 -13.69
C PRO A 21 -5.93 -1.19 -12.82
N TRP A 22 -5.76 -1.76 -11.62
CA TRP A 22 -4.71 -1.37 -10.71
C TRP A 22 -3.38 -2.00 -11.11
N PRO A 23 -2.29 -1.30 -10.81
CA PRO A 23 -0.97 -1.82 -11.08
C PRO A 23 -0.64 -3.09 -10.30
N SER A 24 0.38 -3.75 -10.79
CA SER A 24 1.04 -4.87 -10.14
C SER A 24 2.53 -4.74 -10.33
N TYR A 25 3.30 -5.31 -9.40
CA TYR A 25 4.72 -5.59 -9.62
C TYR A 25 4.89 -6.62 -10.75
N GLY A 26 5.98 -6.47 -11.51
CA GLY A 26 6.35 -7.30 -12.65
C GLY A 26 7.29 -8.45 -12.28
N ASP A 27 7.72 -9.22 -13.28
CA ASP A 27 8.65 -10.37 -13.11
C ASP A 27 10.12 -9.93 -12.89
N ASP A 28 10.39 -8.64 -13.09
CA ASP A 28 11.67 -7.97 -12.87
C ASP A 28 11.72 -7.22 -11.52
N ASP A 29 10.73 -7.43 -10.66
CA ASP A 29 10.65 -6.86 -9.32
C ASP A 29 10.80 -7.95 -8.25
N ASP A 30 11.58 -7.65 -7.21
CA ASP A 30 11.54 -8.39 -5.95
C ASP A 30 10.66 -7.63 -4.95
N VAL A 31 9.80 -8.38 -4.24
CA VAL A 31 8.83 -7.81 -3.29
C VAL A 31 9.10 -8.32 -1.88
N TYR A 32 9.19 -7.40 -0.93
CA TYR A 32 9.49 -7.70 0.46
C TYR A 32 8.47 -7.07 1.39
N GLN A 33 8.09 -7.76 2.46
CA GLN A 33 7.25 -7.16 3.48
C GLN A 33 8.08 -6.17 4.30
N ILE A 34 7.63 -4.93 4.43
CA ILE A 34 8.29 -3.94 5.28
C ILE A 34 8.11 -4.36 6.74
N ASP A 35 9.21 -4.43 7.49
CA ASP A 35 9.18 -4.60 8.93
C ASP A 35 8.82 -3.25 9.58
N TRP A 36 7.53 -3.07 9.86
CA TRP A 36 7.01 -1.82 10.41
C TRP A 36 7.50 -1.54 11.83
N ASP A 37 7.84 -2.58 12.60
CA ASP A 37 8.31 -2.43 13.98
C ASP A 37 9.78 -2.04 14.05
N ILE A 38 10.58 -2.41 13.04
CA ILE A 38 11.93 -1.87 12.89
C ILE A 38 11.87 -0.48 12.26
N LEU A 39 11.01 -0.27 11.25
CA LEU A 39 10.91 1.02 10.57
C LEU A 39 10.32 2.10 11.49
N PHE A 40 9.35 1.76 12.33
CA PHE A 40 8.65 2.67 13.26
C PHE A 40 8.48 2.02 14.64
N PRO A 41 9.57 1.92 15.44
CA PRO A 41 9.58 1.16 16.69
C PRO A 41 8.54 1.62 17.70
N PRO A 42 7.96 0.79 18.56
CA PRO A 42 6.84 1.21 19.42
C PRO A 42 7.22 2.27 20.47
N ASN A 43 8.49 2.30 20.89
CA ASN A 43 9.01 3.18 21.93
C ASN A 43 9.09 4.63 21.44
N THR A 44 8.61 5.59 22.25
CA THR A 44 8.74 7.00 21.91
C THR A 44 10.23 7.37 21.85
N PRO A 45 10.71 8.04 20.79
CA PRO A 45 12.07 8.57 20.77
C PRO A 45 12.31 9.44 22.01
N VAL A 46 13.47 9.30 22.66
CA VAL A 46 13.84 10.15 23.81
C VAL A 46 14.00 11.59 23.30
N ARG A 47 13.19 12.51 23.83
CA ARG A 47 13.09 13.89 23.34
C ARG A 47 14.03 14.83 24.10
N ASP A 48 15.32 14.75 23.82
CA ASP A 48 16.30 15.68 24.41
C ASP A 48 16.65 16.81 23.42
N GLY A 49 15.99 17.98 23.56
CA GLY A 49 16.29 19.24 22.83
C GLY A 49 15.83 19.29 21.35
N GLU A 50 15.85 20.48 20.71
CA GLU A 50 15.30 20.74 19.34
C GLU A 50 15.85 19.83 18.21
N ALA A 51 16.86 19.01 18.50
CA ALA A 51 17.51 18.05 17.61
C ALA A 51 17.40 16.58 18.10
N TRP A 52 16.26 16.20 18.68
CA TRP A 52 15.91 14.90 19.29
C TRP A 52 15.97 13.64 18.38
N ASP A 53 16.64 13.67 17.23
CA ASP A 53 16.70 12.57 16.24
C ASP A 53 17.83 11.55 16.53
N LEU A 54 18.00 11.20 17.80
CA LEU A 54 18.73 9.99 18.20
C LEU A 54 17.77 8.80 18.12
N TYR A 55 17.41 8.40 16.90
CA TYR A 55 16.81 7.09 16.72
C TYR A 55 17.90 6.04 16.97
N GLY A 56 18.08 5.68 18.24
CA GLY A 56 18.86 4.52 18.68
C GLY A 56 18.11 3.23 18.34
N ASP A 57 17.67 3.12 17.09
CA ASP A 57 17.08 1.90 16.55
C ASP A 57 18.15 1.07 15.85
N ASP A 58 17.99 -0.24 15.92
CA ASP A 58 18.92 -1.23 15.34
C ASP A 58 18.84 -1.29 13.79
N TRP A 59 18.16 -0.33 13.15
CA TRP A 59 18.03 -0.26 11.70
C TRP A 59 19.34 0.26 11.08
N GLU A 60 20.40 -0.52 11.16
CA GLU A 60 21.67 -0.20 10.51
C GLU A 60 21.54 -0.39 8.99
N ILE A 61 21.65 0.70 8.24
CA ILE A 61 21.65 0.66 6.77
C ILE A 61 23.01 1.10 6.28
N GLU A 62 23.60 0.31 5.40
CA GLU A 62 24.61 0.84 4.48
C GLU A 62 23.88 1.60 3.37
N PHE A 63 23.50 2.85 3.65
CA PHE A 63 23.09 3.73 2.57
C PHE A 63 24.30 3.86 1.65
N ASP A 64 24.11 3.63 0.35
CA ASP A 64 25.19 3.85 -0.60
C ASP A 64 25.72 5.30 -0.48
N ALA A 65 27.02 5.45 -0.73
CA ALA A 65 27.67 6.76 -0.69
C ALA A 65 26.99 7.75 -1.65
N ASP A 66 26.39 7.23 -2.71
CA ASP A 66 25.64 7.98 -3.71
C ASP A 66 24.39 8.66 -3.13
N LEU A 67 23.57 7.94 -2.35
CA LEU A 67 22.35 8.50 -1.74
C LEU A 67 22.68 9.52 -0.65
N THR A 68 23.63 9.20 0.23
CA THR A 68 24.05 10.14 1.29
C THR A 68 24.66 11.40 0.67
N GLY A 69 25.53 11.25 -0.34
CA GLY A 69 26.04 12.38 -1.12
C GLY A 69 24.95 13.14 -1.88
N ALA A 70 23.92 12.47 -2.40
CA ALA A 70 22.78 13.10 -3.05
C ALA A 70 21.95 13.93 -2.07
N ILE A 71 21.69 13.43 -0.86
CA ILE A 71 21.01 14.17 0.21
C ILE A 71 21.84 15.40 0.57
N GLU A 72 23.11 15.22 0.91
CA GLU A 72 24.01 16.29 1.35
C GLU A 72 24.10 17.41 0.30
N SER A 73 24.35 17.03 -0.96
CA SER A 73 24.46 17.98 -2.06
C SER A 73 23.16 18.73 -2.34
N ASN A 74 22.00 18.23 -1.90
CA ASN A 74 20.70 18.88 -2.11
C ASN A 74 20.26 19.79 -0.96
N LEU A 75 20.86 19.69 0.23
CA LEU A 75 20.47 20.49 1.39
C LEU A 75 20.47 21.99 1.10
N GLY A 76 19.37 22.66 1.49
CA GLY A 76 19.19 24.10 1.42
C GLY A 76 19.01 24.66 0.01
N LYS A 77 18.93 23.82 -1.03
CA LYS A 77 18.71 24.30 -2.41
C LYS A 77 17.34 24.93 -2.64
N GLY A 78 16.37 24.64 -1.79
CA GLY A 78 14.99 25.09 -1.95
C GLY A 78 14.29 24.39 -3.13
N PRO A 79 13.13 24.92 -3.57
CA PRO A 79 12.43 24.36 -4.72
C PRO A 79 13.35 24.36 -5.95
N PRO A 80 13.32 23.29 -6.77
CA PRO A 80 13.90 23.32 -8.10
C PRO A 80 13.49 24.58 -8.87
N ARG A 81 14.47 25.18 -9.57
CA ARG A 81 14.21 26.29 -10.50
C ARG A 81 13.29 25.81 -11.63
N GLU A 82 12.61 26.70 -12.35
CA GLU A 82 11.68 26.32 -13.43
C GLU A 82 12.35 25.42 -14.50
N ASN A 83 13.63 25.65 -14.79
CA ASN A 83 14.43 24.82 -15.71
C ASN A 83 14.98 23.52 -15.06
N GLU A 84 14.89 23.40 -13.75
CA GLU A 84 15.15 22.19 -12.95
C GLU A 84 13.84 21.55 -12.46
N GLY A 85 12.69 22.05 -12.93
CA GLY A 85 11.35 21.67 -12.48
C GLY A 85 11.19 20.15 -12.47
N PRO A 86 10.21 19.61 -11.72
CA PRO A 86 10.09 18.16 -11.57
C PRO A 86 10.11 17.57 -12.97
N ARG A 87 11.18 16.81 -13.28
CA ARG A 87 11.27 16.10 -14.55
C ARG A 87 10.09 15.15 -14.48
N THR A 88 8.97 15.52 -15.10
CA THR A 88 8.02 14.54 -15.59
C THR A 88 8.90 13.53 -16.32
N ALA A 89 8.79 12.25 -15.98
CA ALA A 89 9.65 11.20 -16.51
C ALA A 89 9.74 11.28 -18.05
N PRO A 90 10.64 10.59 -18.74
CA PRO A 90 10.54 10.48 -20.19
C PRO A 90 9.24 9.75 -20.55
N THR A 91 8.41 10.35 -21.41
CA THR A 91 7.18 9.72 -21.93
C THR A 91 7.54 8.37 -22.54
N ASP A 92 6.99 7.28 -22.01
CA ASP A 92 6.99 6.01 -22.71
C ASP A 92 6.15 6.10 -23.99
N HIS A 93 6.27 5.10 -24.86
CA HIS A 93 5.58 5.03 -26.17
C HIS A 93 4.03 5.04 -26.08
N ALA A 94 3.45 5.15 -24.87
CA ALA A 94 2.02 5.25 -24.60
C ALA A 94 1.59 6.57 -23.91
N GLY A 95 2.50 7.53 -23.71
CA GLY A 95 2.18 8.86 -23.19
C GLY A 95 1.76 8.89 -21.71
N ARG A 96 2.01 7.82 -20.93
CA ARG A 96 1.67 7.76 -19.49
C ARG A 96 2.92 8.04 -18.66
N ASN A 97 3.08 9.31 -18.32
CA ASN A 97 4.36 9.83 -17.85
C ASN A 97 4.40 10.11 -16.34
N TRP A 98 4.05 9.10 -15.55
CA TRP A 98 4.08 9.17 -14.09
C TRP A 98 4.70 7.89 -13.55
N ASP A 99 5.89 8.02 -12.96
CA ASP A 99 6.52 6.94 -12.20
C ASP A 99 5.58 6.58 -11.06
N MET A 100 4.93 5.44 -11.19
CA MET A 100 3.96 4.95 -10.22
C MET A 100 4.72 4.51 -8.97
N CYS A 101 4.84 5.41 -8.00
CA CYS A 101 5.73 5.21 -6.86
C CYS A 101 5.16 4.33 -5.75
N ALA A 102 3.83 4.25 -5.69
CA ALA A 102 3.12 3.34 -4.80
C ALA A 102 1.76 3.02 -5.42
N TRP A 103 1.12 1.97 -4.91
CA TRP A 103 -0.25 1.64 -5.23
C TRP A 103 -0.90 0.79 -4.14
N TYR A 104 -2.20 0.97 -3.98
CA TYR A 104 -3.07 0.08 -3.24
C TYR A 104 -3.64 -1.01 -4.16
N GLN A 105 -3.53 -2.27 -3.75
CA GLN A 105 -4.23 -3.41 -4.36
C GLN A 105 -5.53 -3.70 -3.60
N PRO A 106 -6.72 -3.38 -4.16
CA PRO A 106 -7.97 -3.49 -3.42
C PRO A 106 -8.42 -4.94 -3.20
N ILE A 107 -9.03 -5.22 -2.06
CA ILE A 107 -9.55 -6.54 -1.69
C ILE A 107 -10.59 -7.02 -2.71
N HIS A 108 -11.42 -6.13 -3.26
CA HIS A 108 -12.40 -6.49 -4.28
C HIS A 108 -11.75 -7.09 -5.54
N TYR A 109 -10.52 -6.73 -5.88
CA TYR A 109 -9.84 -7.22 -7.08
C TYR A 109 -8.81 -8.31 -6.79
N PHE A 110 -8.08 -8.20 -5.68
CA PHE A 110 -6.94 -9.05 -5.35
C PHE A 110 -7.23 -10.04 -4.21
N GLY A 111 -8.36 -9.90 -3.50
CA GLY A 111 -8.79 -10.81 -2.46
C GLY A 111 -7.75 -10.92 -1.34
N TYR A 112 -7.12 -12.10 -1.23
CA TYR A 112 -6.07 -12.35 -0.24
C TYR A 112 -4.71 -11.73 -0.60
N ASP A 113 -4.51 -11.34 -1.86
CA ASP A 113 -3.29 -10.69 -2.36
C ASP A 113 -3.40 -9.16 -2.32
N TRP A 114 -4.32 -8.63 -1.50
CA TRP A 114 -4.46 -7.20 -1.28
C TRP A 114 -3.24 -6.64 -0.51
N GLY A 115 -2.97 -5.35 -0.65
CA GLY A 115 -1.88 -4.71 0.10
C GLY A 115 -1.55 -3.31 -0.41
N ILE A 116 -0.61 -2.66 0.27
CA ILE A 116 0.03 -1.42 -0.19
C ILE A 116 1.44 -1.75 -0.64
N PHE A 117 1.80 -1.33 -1.85
CA PHE A 117 3.10 -1.57 -2.44
C PHE A 117 3.78 -0.22 -2.68
N ILE A 118 5.04 -0.10 -2.28
CA ILE A 118 5.82 1.13 -2.37
C ILE A 118 7.14 0.82 -3.06
N ARG A 119 7.47 1.51 -4.15
CA ARG A 119 8.79 1.33 -4.77
C ARG A 119 9.86 2.06 -3.99
N GLU A 120 10.96 1.36 -3.74
CA GLU A 120 12.03 1.91 -2.91
C GLU A 120 12.84 3.01 -3.62
N ASP A 121 13.00 2.93 -4.94
CA ASP A 121 13.65 3.97 -5.73
C ASP A 121 12.89 5.31 -5.62
N CYS A 122 11.56 5.27 -5.57
CA CYS A 122 10.73 6.42 -5.30
C CYS A 122 10.92 6.98 -3.89
N VAL A 123 11.01 6.12 -2.87
CA VAL A 123 11.32 6.54 -1.49
C VAL A 123 12.65 7.29 -1.45
N ARG A 124 13.69 6.76 -2.11
CA ARG A 124 15.02 7.40 -2.21
C ARG A 124 14.95 8.77 -2.89
N ARG A 125 14.25 8.86 -4.03
CA ARG A 125 14.10 10.13 -4.78
C ARG A 125 13.34 11.17 -3.97
N LEU A 126 12.24 10.79 -3.33
CA LEU A 126 11.46 11.70 -2.49
C LEU A 126 12.28 12.16 -1.26
N ALA A 127 13.05 11.28 -0.63
CA ALA A 127 13.95 11.65 0.46
C ALA A 127 14.94 12.76 0.04
N VAL A 128 15.56 12.63 -1.14
CA VAL A 128 16.45 13.66 -1.71
C VAL A 128 15.70 14.96 -2.02
N GLN A 129 14.47 14.87 -2.54
CA GLN A 129 13.66 16.05 -2.82
C GLN A 129 13.26 16.81 -1.55
N ILE A 130 12.89 16.10 -0.47
CA ILE A 130 12.60 16.71 0.83
C ILE A 130 13.85 17.39 1.40
N ALA A 131 15.03 16.79 1.25
CA ALA A 131 16.30 17.35 1.73
C ALA A 131 16.57 18.76 1.19
N ARG A 132 16.11 19.07 -0.03
CA ARG A 132 16.23 20.43 -0.62
C ARG A 132 15.62 21.53 0.23
N PHE A 133 14.58 21.18 0.98
CA PHE A 133 13.84 22.11 1.83
C PHE A 133 14.35 22.10 3.28
N ILE A 134 15.47 21.42 3.58
CA ILE A 134 16.11 21.41 4.91
C ILE A 134 17.33 22.32 4.86
N SER A 135 17.53 23.17 5.88
CA SER A 135 18.70 24.04 5.92
C SER A 135 19.97 23.24 6.21
N LYS A 136 21.13 23.71 5.70
CA LYS A 136 22.42 23.05 5.94
C LYS A 136 22.84 23.13 7.42
N GLU A 137 22.43 24.19 8.11
CA GLU A 137 22.68 24.36 9.54
C GLU A 137 21.92 23.31 10.34
N SER A 138 20.69 22.98 9.92
CA SER A 138 19.89 21.93 10.51
C SER A 138 20.61 20.57 10.37
N SER A 139 21.12 20.21 9.18
CA SER A 139 21.77 18.91 8.95
C SER A 139 23.05 18.69 9.76
N LEU A 140 23.84 19.74 10.00
CA LEU A 140 25.06 19.67 10.81
C LEU A 140 24.77 19.25 12.25
N SER A 141 23.58 19.59 12.78
CA SER A 141 23.14 19.17 14.11
C SER A 141 22.69 17.71 14.19
N TYR A 142 22.28 17.09 13.07
CA TYR A 142 21.68 15.75 13.05
C TYR A 142 22.69 14.63 12.75
N GLY A 143 23.71 14.94 11.95
CA GLY A 143 24.51 13.93 11.25
C GLY A 143 23.77 13.39 10.03
N LEU A 144 24.46 13.32 8.90
CA LEU A 144 23.87 13.02 7.59
C LEU A 144 23.14 11.67 7.53
N HIS A 145 23.72 10.65 8.16
CA HIS A 145 23.14 9.31 8.19
C HIS A 145 21.76 9.27 8.89
N ARG A 146 21.63 9.97 10.03
CA ARG A 146 20.36 10.03 10.78
C ARG A 146 19.30 10.82 10.03
N LEU A 147 19.72 11.93 9.41
CA LEU A 147 18.85 12.70 8.54
C LEU A 147 18.33 11.85 7.37
N ALA A 148 19.19 11.04 6.76
CA ALA A 148 18.78 10.12 5.69
C ALA A 148 17.70 9.13 6.16
N LYS A 149 17.86 8.51 7.33
CA LYS A 149 16.81 7.64 7.93
C LYS A 149 15.49 8.38 8.13
N ALA A 150 15.53 9.59 8.70
CA ALA A 150 14.34 10.40 8.95
C ALA A 150 13.61 10.79 7.65
N LEU A 151 14.37 11.10 6.59
CA LEU A 151 13.83 11.40 5.27
C LEU A 151 13.18 10.18 4.61
N HIS A 152 13.77 8.99 4.76
CA HIS A 152 13.17 7.74 4.25
C HIS A 152 11.85 7.42 4.97
N ARG A 153 11.82 7.54 6.29
CA ARG A 153 10.58 7.39 7.08
C ARG A 153 9.49 8.35 6.61
N ALA A 154 9.85 9.61 6.44
CA ALA A 154 8.95 10.64 5.94
C ALA A 154 8.42 10.29 4.54
N ALA A 155 9.28 9.86 3.63
CA ALA A 155 8.91 9.44 2.28
C ALA A 155 8.01 8.19 2.27
N VAL A 156 8.30 7.16 3.09
CA VAL A 156 7.43 5.99 3.26
C VAL A 156 6.05 6.41 3.75
N TYR A 157 5.95 7.31 4.73
CA TYR A 157 4.66 7.81 5.20
C TYR A 157 3.88 8.59 4.15
N VAL A 158 4.54 9.35 3.26
CA VAL A 158 3.85 10.02 2.15
C VAL A 158 3.13 8.99 1.29
N TYR A 159 3.85 7.99 0.80
CA TYR A 159 3.25 6.95 -0.04
C TYR A 159 2.22 6.11 0.72
N PHE A 160 2.57 5.62 1.91
CA PHE A 160 1.67 4.83 2.73
C PHE A 160 0.35 5.54 3.03
N LEU A 161 0.39 6.81 3.45
CA LEU A 161 -0.82 7.54 3.84
C LEU A 161 -1.73 7.82 2.64
N HIS A 162 -1.15 8.10 1.48
CA HIS A 162 -1.88 8.25 0.22
C HIS A 162 -2.59 6.93 -0.13
N GLU A 163 -1.86 5.82 -0.23
CA GLU A 163 -2.44 4.52 -0.59
C GLU A 163 -3.44 4.00 0.45
N HIS A 164 -3.20 4.30 1.73
CA HIS A 164 -4.14 3.98 2.79
C HIS A 164 -5.47 4.73 2.62
N TYR A 165 -5.49 5.90 1.99
CA TYR A 165 -6.75 6.58 1.70
C TYR A 165 -7.63 5.79 0.71
N HIS A 166 -7.05 5.22 -0.35
CA HIS A 166 -7.78 4.34 -1.27
C HIS A 166 -8.37 3.12 -0.54
N HIS A 167 -7.62 2.55 0.40
CA HIS A 167 -8.17 1.50 1.25
C HIS A 167 -9.35 1.98 2.13
N LYS A 168 -9.30 3.21 2.67
CA LYS A 168 -10.43 3.79 3.42
C LYS A 168 -11.67 3.89 2.53
N VAL A 169 -11.52 4.28 1.27
CA VAL A 169 -12.60 4.34 0.28
C VAL A 169 -13.18 2.95 0.01
N GLU A 170 -12.33 1.93 -0.16
CA GLU A 170 -12.80 0.56 -0.29
C GLU A 170 -13.56 0.09 0.95
N CYS A 171 -13.08 0.44 2.16
CA CYS A 171 -13.76 0.10 3.41
C CYS A 171 -15.15 0.73 3.50
N LEU A 172 -15.32 1.97 3.06
CA LEU A 172 -16.63 2.59 2.92
C LEU A 172 -17.51 1.75 1.97
N GLY A 173 -17.01 1.41 0.79
CA GLY A 173 -17.73 0.59 -0.18
C GLY A 173 -18.16 -0.77 0.39
N LEU A 174 -17.30 -1.42 1.18
CA LEU A 174 -17.60 -2.67 1.89
C LEU A 174 -18.67 -2.49 2.97
N ARG A 175 -18.60 -1.42 3.77
CA ARG A 175 -19.62 -1.11 4.79
C ARG A 175 -20.98 -0.86 4.15
N LEU A 176 -21.00 -0.07 3.08
CA LEU A 176 -22.23 0.19 2.32
C LEU A 176 -22.76 -1.12 1.75
N HIS A 177 -21.92 -1.97 1.16
CA HIS A 177 -22.32 -3.27 0.62
C HIS A 177 -23.01 -4.15 1.67
N VAL A 178 -22.52 -4.20 2.91
CA VAL A 178 -23.17 -4.95 3.99
C VAL A 178 -24.61 -4.48 4.23
N VAL A 179 -24.86 -3.16 4.17
CA VAL A 179 -26.17 -2.56 4.48
C VAL A 179 -27.10 -2.59 3.27
N THR A 180 -26.61 -2.23 2.09
CA THR A 180 -27.40 -2.16 0.85
C THR A 180 -27.63 -3.52 0.20
N ARG A 181 -26.87 -4.54 0.63
CA ARG A 181 -26.83 -5.89 0.01
C ARG A 181 -26.47 -5.84 -1.48
N ALA A 182 -25.72 -4.82 -1.90
CA ALA A 182 -25.22 -4.65 -3.25
C ALA A 182 -23.82 -4.02 -3.24
N SER A 183 -22.95 -4.45 -4.15
CA SER A 183 -21.60 -3.87 -4.26
C SER A 183 -21.67 -2.38 -4.60
N CYS A 184 -21.07 -1.53 -3.75
CA CYS A 184 -20.93 -0.10 -4.01
C CYS A 184 -19.56 0.26 -4.59
N TYR A 185 -18.50 -0.45 -4.19
CA TYR A 185 -17.13 -0.14 -4.61
C TYR A 185 -16.89 -0.42 -6.10
N LEU A 186 -17.33 -1.58 -6.62
CA LEU A 186 -17.10 -1.94 -8.02
C LEU A 186 -17.82 -1.00 -9.00
N PRO A 187 -19.12 -0.64 -8.80
CA PRO A 187 -19.78 0.33 -9.66
C PRO A 187 -19.18 1.74 -9.55
N TYR A 188 -18.83 2.19 -8.34
CA TYR A 188 -18.12 3.45 -8.14
C TYR A 188 -16.82 3.50 -8.93
N HIS A 189 -15.99 2.46 -8.78
CA HIS A 189 -14.71 2.40 -9.43
C HIS A 189 -14.84 2.47 -10.97
N SER A 190 -15.77 1.71 -11.57
CA SER A 190 -15.96 1.70 -13.02
C SER A 190 -16.67 2.95 -13.57
N SER A 191 -17.60 3.54 -12.82
CA SER A 191 -18.48 4.61 -13.30
C SER A 191 -18.01 6.00 -12.93
N VAL A 192 -17.17 6.13 -11.91
CA VAL A 192 -16.66 7.40 -11.39
C VAL A 192 -15.14 7.42 -11.50
N TYR A 193 -14.44 6.61 -10.72
CA TYR A 193 -12.98 6.66 -10.61
C TYR A 193 -12.31 6.51 -11.98
N GLN A 194 -12.57 5.41 -12.69
CA GLN A 194 -11.97 5.13 -14.01
C GLN A 194 -12.30 6.17 -15.08
N LYS A 195 -13.49 6.78 -15.03
CA LYS A 195 -13.89 7.79 -16.01
C LYS A 195 -13.29 9.16 -15.72
N ALA A 196 -12.95 9.44 -14.47
CA ALA A 196 -12.35 10.69 -14.05
C ALA A 196 -10.81 10.68 -14.11
N ILE A 197 -10.17 9.52 -14.36
CA ILE A 197 -8.72 9.42 -14.57
C ILE A 197 -8.26 10.45 -15.62
N GLY A 198 -7.23 11.22 -15.27
CA GLY A 198 -6.68 12.27 -16.13
C GLY A 198 -7.47 13.59 -16.10
N SER A 199 -8.43 13.75 -15.17
CA SER A 199 -9.16 15.00 -14.95
C SER A 199 -9.11 15.46 -13.49
N ASP A 200 -9.37 16.75 -13.24
CA ASP A 200 -9.50 17.30 -11.89
C ASP A 200 -10.80 16.90 -11.17
N ASP A 201 -11.71 16.22 -11.88
CA ASP A 201 -12.93 15.64 -11.29
C ASP A 201 -12.64 14.36 -10.49
N LEU A 202 -11.41 13.83 -10.55
CA LEU A 202 -10.98 12.67 -9.77
C LEU A 202 -10.74 13.06 -8.30
N LEU A 203 -11.84 13.21 -7.58
CA LEU A 203 -11.88 13.69 -6.20
C LEU A 203 -11.10 12.80 -5.22
N GLU A 204 -11.12 11.48 -5.45
CA GLU A 204 -10.42 10.53 -4.58
C GLU A 204 -8.91 10.79 -4.50
N GLU A 205 -8.24 11.04 -5.62
CA GLU A 205 -6.80 11.33 -5.64
C GLU A 205 -6.47 12.65 -4.94
N ALA A 206 -7.30 13.67 -5.18
CA ALA A 206 -7.15 14.96 -4.52
C ALA A 206 -7.26 14.81 -2.99
N LEU A 207 -8.22 14.00 -2.53
CA LEU A 207 -8.42 13.74 -1.11
C LEU A 207 -7.36 12.81 -0.53
N ALA A 208 -6.84 11.84 -1.27
CA ALA A 208 -5.72 11.00 -0.84
C ALA A 208 -4.48 11.85 -0.53
N ASN A 209 -4.11 12.77 -1.43
CA ASN A 209 -3.03 13.72 -1.20
C ASN A 209 -3.30 14.67 -0.01
N ALA A 210 -4.53 15.16 0.14
CA ALA A 210 -4.88 16.04 1.24
C ALA A 210 -4.91 15.31 2.60
N ASP A 211 -5.41 14.07 2.64
CA ASP A 211 -5.43 13.22 3.84
C ASP A 211 -4.01 12.93 4.30
N MET A 212 -3.13 12.55 3.37
CA MET A 212 -1.70 12.38 3.60
C MET A 212 -1.06 13.65 4.19
N TYR A 213 -1.23 14.80 3.53
CA TYR A 213 -0.65 16.08 3.98
C TYR A 213 -1.06 16.44 5.42
N ARG A 214 -2.33 16.22 5.74
CA ARG A 214 -2.89 16.48 7.07
C ARG A 214 -2.32 15.51 8.12
N ARG A 215 -2.42 14.21 7.86
CA ARG A 215 -2.07 13.13 8.80
C ARG A 215 -0.59 13.04 9.13
N LEU A 216 0.31 13.52 8.26
CA LEU A 216 1.75 13.62 8.57
C LEU A 216 2.03 14.40 9.87
N GLY A 217 1.18 15.36 10.22
CA GLY A 217 1.28 16.13 11.47
C GLY A 217 0.37 15.66 12.61
N GLU A 218 -0.35 14.55 12.43
CA GLU A 218 -1.26 13.96 13.41
C GLU A 218 -0.67 12.68 14.01
N GLN A 219 -1.09 12.31 15.23
CA GLN A 219 -0.69 11.02 15.80
C GLN A 219 -1.38 9.84 15.07
N PRO A 220 -0.74 8.67 14.95
CA PRO A 220 0.58 8.32 15.48
C PRO A 220 1.76 8.76 14.58
N TYR A 221 1.52 9.31 13.40
CA TYR A 221 2.57 9.54 12.39
C TYR A 221 3.55 10.65 12.79
N ALA A 222 3.05 11.74 13.37
CA ALA A 222 3.86 12.88 13.78
C ALA A 222 4.94 12.56 14.82
N ARG A 223 4.85 11.40 15.50
CA ARG A 223 5.88 11.01 16.48
C ARG A 223 7.18 10.54 15.83
N TRP A 224 7.16 10.17 14.54
CA TRP A 224 8.29 9.61 13.79
C TRP A 224 8.90 10.57 12.77
N ILE A 225 8.36 11.79 12.68
CA ILE A 225 8.86 12.82 11.78
C ILE A 225 9.21 14.02 12.64
N SER A 226 10.49 14.37 12.69
CA SER A 226 10.95 15.54 13.44
C SER A 226 10.41 16.83 12.83
N ARG A 227 10.32 17.88 13.65
CA ARG A 227 9.74 19.15 13.22
C ARG A 227 10.43 19.75 11.98
N PRO A 228 11.77 19.78 11.86
CA PRO A 228 12.42 20.28 10.64
C PRO A 228 12.09 19.43 9.41
N VAL A 229 12.11 18.10 9.53
CA VAL A 229 11.77 17.18 8.42
C VAL A 229 10.30 17.35 8.02
N LEU A 230 9.38 17.44 8.99
CA LEU A 230 7.94 17.65 8.73
C LEU A 230 7.69 18.99 8.04
N ASN A 231 8.35 20.06 8.50
CA ASN A 231 8.23 21.38 7.88
C ASN A 231 8.80 21.37 6.46
N ALA A 232 9.96 20.74 6.23
CA ALA A 232 10.56 20.59 4.91
C ALA A 232 9.66 19.78 3.98
N LEU A 233 9.13 18.65 4.46
CA LEU A 233 8.20 17.80 3.74
C LEU A 233 6.94 18.57 3.34
N ARG A 234 6.33 19.31 4.26
CA ARG A 234 5.14 20.12 3.95
C ARG A 234 5.41 21.22 2.94
N ARG A 235 6.59 21.85 2.99
CA ARG A 235 7.01 22.83 1.97
C ARG A 235 7.19 22.17 0.61
N HIS A 236 7.85 21.01 0.58
CA HIS A 236 8.03 20.23 -0.64
C HIS A 236 6.68 19.85 -1.25
N LEU A 237 5.78 19.23 -0.48
CA LEU A 237 4.46 18.81 -0.95
C LEU A 237 3.60 19.99 -1.43
N ASN A 238 3.57 21.09 -0.69
CA ASN A 238 2.82 22.27 -1.09
C ASN A 238 3.37 22.90 -2.38
N TRP A 239 4.68 22.78 -2.62
CA TRP A 239 5.30 23.19 -3.87
C TRP A 239 5.04 22.20 -5.00
N SER A 240 5.03 20.89 -4.74
CA SER A 240 4.92 19.86 -5.78
C SER A 240 3.50 19.67 -6.30
N PHE A 241 2.48 19.75 -5.43
CA PHE A 241 1.10 19.43 -5.82
C PHE A 241 0.61 20.18 -7.08
N PRO A 242 0.84 21.49 -7.29
CA PRO A 242 0.41 22.15 -8.52
C PRO A 242 0.96 21.53 -9.83
N PHE A 243 2.06 20.77 -9.75
CA PHE A 243 2.70 20.10 -10.87
C PHE A 243 2.32 18.62 -11.00
N ASP A 244 1.57 18.08 -10.04
CA ASP A 244 1.06 16.70 -10.06
C ASP A 244 0.00 16.51 -11.17
N PRO A 245 -0.37 15.25 -11.54
CA PRO A 245 -1.35 15.05 -12.58
C PRO A 245 -2.73 15.58 -12.15
N PRO A 246 -3.65 15.71 -13.12
CA PRO A 246 -5.04 16.06 -12.81
C PRO A 246 -5.63 15.17 -11.70
N GLY A 247 -6.43 15.78 -10.84
CA GLY A 247 -6.93 15.17 -9.60
C GLY A 247 -5.96 15.36 -8.43
N TYR A 248 -4.75 14.81 -8.53
CA TYR A 248 -3.70 14.93 -7.50
C TYR A 248 -3.36 16.39 -7.18
N ARG A 249 -3.27 17.23 -8.21
CA ARG A 249 -2.92 18.66 -8.08
C ARG A 249 -3.92 19.51 -7.31
N CYS A 250 -5.13 19.00 -7.11
CA CYS A 250 -6.20 19.70 -6.40
C CYS A 250 -6.11 19.56 -4.87
N ALA A 251 -5.12 18.83 -4.34
CA ALA A 251 -4.99 18.54 -2.91
C ALA A 251 -5.05 19.79 -2.00
N ALA A 252 -4.42 20.89 -2.43
CA ALA A 252 -4.37 22.14 -1.66
C ALA A 252 -5.75 22.73 -1.34
N ASN A 253 -6.77 22.44 -2.17
CA ASN A 253 -8.15 22.86 -1.95
C ASN A 253 -8.76 22.22 -0.68
N TYR A 254 -8.19 21.11 -0.22
CA TYR A 254 -8.73 20.26 0.84
C TYR A 254 -7.84 20.19 2.09
N PHE A 255 -6.82 21.05 2.24
CA PHE A 255 -6.00 21.06 3.45
C PHE A 255 -6.76 21.51 4.71
N ARG A 256 -7.78 22.34 4.54
CA ARG A 256 -8.64 22.78 5.65
C ARG A 256 -9.62 21.67 6.01
N ARG A 257 -9.72 21.33 7.29
CA ARG A 257 -10.60 20.27 7.80
C ARG A 257 -12.05 20.39 7.30
N THR A 258 -12.62 21.59 7.27
CA THR A 258 -14.00 21.81 6.81
C THR A 258 -14.18 21.64 5.29
N ALA A 259 -13.15 21.94 4.49
CA ALA A 259 -13.16 21.67 3.06
C ALA A 259 -13.00 20.17 2.80
N PHE A 260 -12.05 19.54 3.50
CA PHE A 260 -11.83 18.10 3.47
C PHE A 260 -13.09 17.30 3.81
N SER A 261 -13.74 17.57 4.96
CA SER A 261 -14.92 16.82 5.39
C SER A 261 -16.10 16.96 4.41
N ARG A 262 -16.33 18.16 3.85
CA ARG A 262 -17.39 18.35 2.85
C ARG A 262 -17.12 17.56 1.56
N ALA A 263 -15.85 17.53 1.14
CA ALA A 263 -15.43 16.77 -0.04
C ALA A 263 -15.43 15.25 0.22
N GLU A 264 -15.04 14.79 1.40
CA GLU A 264 -15.15 13.39 1.81
C GLU A 264 -16.62 12.94 1.84
N ASN A 265 -17.54 13.80 2.31
CA ASN A 265 -18.99 13.52 2.21
C ASN A 265 -19.51 13.47 0.77
N LEU A 266 -18.98 14.30 -0.13
CA LEU A 266 -19.27 14.20 -1.57
C LEU A 266 -18.79 12.85 -2.12
N LEU A 267 -17.56 12.46 -1.78
CA LEU A 267 -16.99 11.16 -2.16
C LEU A 267 -17.85 10.01 -1.61
N HIS A 268 -18.40 10.12 -0.40
CA HIS A 268 -19.32 9.11 0.13
C HIS A 268 -20.55 8.92 -0.76
N GLY A 269 -21.13 10.03 -1.23
CA GLY A 269 -22.22 10.00 -2.21
C GLY A 269 -21.79 9.36 -3.53
N GLN A 270 -20.62 9.72 -4.04
CA GLN A 270 -20.08 9.13 -5.28
C GLN A 270 -19.90 7.61 -5.15
N VAL A 271 -19.40 7.12 -4.02
CA VAL A 271 -19.22 5.69 -3.76
C VAL A 271 -20.55 4.96 -3.63
N LYS A 272 -21.53 5.55 -2.93
CA LYS A 272 -22.85 4.95 -2.74
C LYS A 272 -23.66 4.88 -4.04
N GLU A 273 -23.63 5.95 -4.83
CA GLU A 273 -24.49 6.12 -6.00
C GLU A 273 -23.79 5.81 -7.33
N ALA A 274 -22.47 5.57 -7.31
CA ALA A 274 -21.64 5.36 -8.50
C ALA A 274 -21.80 6.46 -9.56
N ALA A 275 -21.93 7.71 -9.12
CA ALA A 275 -22.14 8.88 -9.96
C ALA A 275 -21.20 10.02 -9.56
N LEU A 276 -20.63 10.74 -10.54
CA LEU A 276 -19.79 11.92 -10.29
C LEU A 276 -20.53 13.01 -9.50
N ALA A 277 -21.81 13.21 -9.81
CA ALA A 277 -22.71 14.12 -9.12
C ALA A 277 -23.81 13.31 -8.40
N PRO A 278 -23.55 12.82 -7.17
CA PRO A 278 -24.55 12.09 -6.41
C PRO A 278 -25.72 13.00 -6.02
N LYS A 279 -26.92 12.42 -5.91
CA LYS A 279 -28.15 13.13 -5.57
C LYS A 279 -28.28 13.37 -4.07
N GLN A 280 -27.72 12.48 -3.24
CA GLN A 280 -27.76 12.62 -1.81
C GLN A 280 -27.01 13.87 -1.33
N ALA A 281 -27.64 14.65 -0.46
CA ALA A 281 -27.04 15.87 0.07
C ALA A 281 -25.80 15.54 0.93
N THR A 282 -24.71 16.30 0.76
CA THR A 282 -23.45 16.07 1.46
C THR A 282 -23.56 16.20 2.98
N THR A 283 -24.49 17.02 3.48
CA THR A 283 -24.74 17.21 4.91
C THR A 283 -25.39 16.00 5.58
N GLU A 284 -26.04 15.11 4.83
CA GLU A 284 -26.60 13.89 5.41
C GLU A 284 -25.52 12.89 5.84
N TRP A 285 -24.31 12.98 5.29
CA TRP A 285 -23.21 12.11 5.70
C TRP A 285 -22.62 12.50 7.05
N ASP A 286 -22.89 13.70 7.55
CA ASP A 286 -22.38 14.17 8.85
C ASP A 286 -22.92 13.36 10.03
N ILE A 287 -24.08 12.71 9.88
CA ILE A 287 -24.68 11.85 10.91
C ILE A 287 -24.18 10.39 10.86
N ALA A 288 -23.30 10.05 9.92
CA ALA A 288 -22.74 8.71 9.74
C ALA A 288 -21.21 8.71 9.94
N PRO A 289 -20.70 8.95 11.15
CA PRO A 289 -19.27 9.01 11.40
C PRO A 289 -18.60 7.63 11.20
N ARG A 290 -17.31 7.64 10.90
CA ARG A 290 -16.43 6.44 10.81
C ARG A 290 -16.70 5.49 9.64
N LEU A 291 -17.50 5.88 8.65
CA LEU A 291 -17.70 5.05 7.44
C LEU A 291 -16.39 4.76 6.69
N MET A 292 -15.45 5.69 6.71
CA MET A 292 -14.12 5.60 6.11
C MET A 292 -13.05 4.99 7.02
N GLN A 293 -13.41 4.39 8.16
CA GLN A 293 -12.42 3.78 9.05
C GLN A 293 -11.78 2.56 8.38
N SER A 294 -10.45 2.50 8.32
CA SER A 294 -9.73 1.35 7.76
C SER A 294 -9.99 0.05 8.53
N PHE A 295 -9.97 -1.08 7.81
CA PHE A 295 -10.11 -2.42 8.40
C PHE A 295 -8.78 -3.05 8.82
N PHE A 296 -7.64 -2.54 8.36
CA PHE A 296 -6.34 -3.14 8.64
C PHE A 296 -5.43 -2.25 9.51
N SER A 297 -4.50 -2.90 10.20
CA SER A 297 -3.51 -2.24 11.05
C SER A 297 -2.35 -1.73 10.19
N VAL A 298 -1.72 -0.61 10.53
CA VAL A 298 -0.52 -0.09 9.83
C VAL A 298 0.65 -1.08 9.72
N LYS A 299 0.57 -2.25 10.37
CA LYS A 299 1.55 -3.35 10.29
C LYS A 299 1.17 -4.47 9.30
N SER A 300 0.01 -4.39 8.65
CA SER A 300 -0.53 -5.45 7.81
C SER A 300 -0.32 -5.16 6.33
N ASP A 301 0.25 -6.12 5.60
CA ASP A 301 0.30 -6.19 4.13
C ASP A 301 0.82 -4.91 3.45
N ILE A 302 1.93 -4.37 3.98
CA ILE A 302 2.71 -3.29 3.37
C ILE A 302 4.01 -3.86 2.82
N TRP A 303 4.25 -3.62 1.54
CA TRP A 303 5.32 -4.23 0.76
C TRP A 303 6.21 -3.15 0.16
N THR A 304 7.52 -3.38 0.18
CA THR A 304 8.48 -2.63 -0.62
C THR A 304 8.77 -3.41 -1.90
N VAL A 305 8.92 -2.69 -3.00
CA VAL A 305 9.23 -3.23 -4.31
C VAL A 305 10.58 -2.68 -4.75
N VAL A 306 11.50 -3.58 -5.09
CA VAL A 306 12.85 -3.25 -5.55
C VAL A 306 13.13 -3.98 -6.86
N GLY A 307 14.07 -3.48 -7.67
CA GLY A 307 14.46 -4.17 -8.89
C GLY A 307 15.07 -5.55 -8.59
N LYS A 308 14.88 -6.50 -9.50
CA LYS A 308 15.36 -7.88 -9.35
C LYS A 308 16.83 -7.96 -8.95
N GLY A 309 17.11 -8.69 -7.87
CA GLY A 309 18.44 -8.86 -7.31
C GLY A 309 18.94 -7.69 -6.46
N ALA A 310 18.18 -6.60 -6.34
CA ALA A 310 18.52 -5.50 -5.46
C ALA A 310 18.23 -5.83 -4.00
N ARG A 311 19.02 -5.28 -3.09
CA ARG A 311 18.79 -5.37 -1.65
C ARG A 311 17.95 -4.18 -1.21
N SER A 312 16.87 -4.44 -0.48
CA SER A 312 16.07 -3.41 0.19
C SER A 312 16.90 -2.61 1.19
N VAL A 313 16.85 -1.28 1.10
CA VAL A 313 17.33 -0.37 2.15
C VAL A 313 16.32 -0.25 3.29
N LEU A 314 15.03 -0.44 3.02
CA LEU A 314 14.01 -0.51 4.06
C LEU A 314 14.19 -1.79 4.88
N PRO A 315 13.86 -1.76 6.19
CA PRO A 315 13.92 -2.95 7.00
C PRO A 315 12.79 -3.86 6.53
N VAL A 316 13.15 -5.08 6.17
CA VAL A 316 12.23 -6.05 5.60
C VAL A 316 12.25 -7.33 6.42
N VAL A 317 11.07 -7.91 6.59
CA VAL A 317 10.99 -9.29 7.03
C VAL A 317 11.59 -10.14 5.92
N GLN A 318 12.59 -10.97 6.24
CA GLN A 318 13.35 -11.74 5.23
C GLN A 318 12.39 -12.36 4.20
N PRO A 319 12.75 -12.33 2.91
CA PRO A 319 11.93 -12.94 1.88
C PRO A 319 11.74 -14.41 2.26
N ILE A 320 10.53 -14.77 2.64
CA ILE A 320 10.13 -16.15 2.43
C ILE A 320 9.95 -16.22 0.93
N ARG A 321 11.00 -16.62 0.20
CA ARG A 321 10.82 -17.15 -1.15
C ARG A 321 9.78 -18.24 -0.99
N THR A 322 8.57 -17.94 -1.44
CA THR A 322 7.47 -18.89 -1.37
C THR A 322 7.61 -19.84 -2.55
N CYS A 323 6.52 -20.15 -3.24
CA CYS A 323 6.53 -20.99 -4.41
C CYS A 323 5.71 -20.37 -5.53
N SER A 324 5.77 -21.02 -6.69
CA SER A 324 4.99 -20.57 -7.82
C SER A 324 3.51 -20.90 -7.65
N THR A 325 2.68 -20.19 -8.41
CA THR A 325 1.26 -20.50 -8.56
C THR A 325 1.07 -21.96 -8.95
N ARG A 326 1.92 -22.46 -9.86
CA ARG A 326 1.85 -23.83 -10.36
C ARG A 326 2.09 -24.85 -9.25
N ASP A 327 3.09 -24.62 -8.40
CA ASP A 327 3.44 -25.54 -7.32
C ASP A 327 2.33 -25.58 -6.28
N LEU A 328 1.77 -24.41 -5.93
CA LEU A 328 0.69 -24.31 -4.96
C LEU A 328 -0.63 -24.93 -5.48
N ILE A 329 -0.93 -24.78 -6.78
CA ILE A 329 -2.04 -25.48 -7.44
C ILE A 329 -1.81 -27.00 -7.39
N GLY A 330 -0.59 -27.47 -7.66
CA GLY A 330 -0.23 -28.88 -7.56
C GLY A 330 -0.52 -29.44 -6.16
N LEU A 331 -0.05 -28.73 -5.12
CA LEU A 331 -0.29 -29.07 -3.72
C LEU A 331 -1.79 -29.11 -3.39
N LEU A 332 -2.56 -28.10 -3.77
CA LEU A 332 -4.00 -28.05 -3.53
C LEU A 332 -4.75 -29.19 -4.22
N ARG A 333 -4.39 -29.52 -5.47
CA ARG A 333 -4.98 -30.63 -6.22
C ARG A 333 -4.67 -31.98 -5.58
N TYR A 334 -3.44 -32.17 -5.10
CA TYR A 334 -3.07 -33.35 -4.31
C TYR A 334 -3.98 -33.50 -3.07
N HIS A 335 -4.32 -32.39 -2.43
CA HIS A 335 -5.29 -32.34 -1.32
C HIS A 335 -6.76 -32.21 -1.77
N GLY A 336 -7.11 -32.63 -2.98
CA GLY A 336 -8.51 -32.80 -3.42
C GLY A 336 -9.26 -31.51 -3.79
N TYR A 337 -8.58 -30.38 -3.91
CA TYR A 337 -9.18 -29.18 -4.50
C TYR A 337 -9.28 -29.31 -6.03
N LYS A 338 -10.33 -28.75 -6.61
CA LYS A 338 -10.58 -28.72 -8.05
C LYS A 338 -10.66 -27.29 -8.55
N SER A 339 -10.10 -27.02 -9.73
CA SER A 339 -10.27 -25.72 -10.37
C SER A 339 -11.71 -25.53 -10.82
N VAL A 340 -12.26 -24.36 -10.52
CA VAL A 340 -13.59 -23.92 -10.98
C VAL A 340 -13.50 -22.75 -11.96
N GLY A 341 -12.28 -22.42 -12.41
CA GLY A 341 -12.01 -21.36 -13.37
C GLY A 341 -12.03 -19.94 -12.76
N GLY A 342 -11.49 -19.01 -13.54
CA GLY A 342 -11.41 -17.58 -13.24
C GLY A 342 -10.57 -16.87 -14.31
N ALA A 343 -10.75 -15.56 -14.48
CA ALA A 343 -10.04 -14.82 -15.53
C ALA A 343 -8.55 -14.59 -15.15
N LYS A 344 -8.30 -13.65 -14.22
CA LYS A 344 -6.95 -13.31 -13.72
C LYS A 344 -6.45 -14.20 -12.58
N HIS A 345 -7.37 -14.81 -11.84
CA HIS A 345 -7.07 -15.63 -10.69
C HIS A 345 -7.58 -17.05 -10.92
N GLU A 346 -6.84 -18.04 -10.45
CA GLU A 346 -7.28 -19.43 -10.39
C GLU A 346 -8.10 -19.62 -9.11
N LYS A 347 -9.36 -20.02 -9.26
CA LYS A 347 -10.22 -20.38 -8.13
C LYS A 347 -10.24 -21.89 -7.96
N LEU A 348 -9.96 -22.36 -6.75
CA LEU A 348 -9.93 -23.77 -6.39
C LEU A 348 -10.92 -24.06 -5.25
N GLU A 349 -11.73 -25.09 -5.42
CA GLU A 349 -12.78 -25.48 -4.47
C GLU A 349 -12.63 -26.94 -4.01
N ARG A 350 -12.94 -27.18 -2.74
CA ARG A 350 -13.09 -28.51 -2.14
C ARG A 350 -14.34 -28.50 -1.27
N LYS A 351 -15.17 -29.54 -1.37
CA LYS A 351 -16.40 -29.66 -0.58
C LYS A 351 -16.08 -29.58 0.91
N GLY A 352 -16.76 -28.67 1.62
CA GLY A 352 -16.58 -28.46 3.06
C GLY A 352 -15.34 -27.64 3.43
N CYS A 353 -14.62 -27.07 2.46
CA CYS A 353 -13.45 -26.21 2.68
C CYS A 353 -13.67 -24.82 2.07
N PRO A 354 -12.95 -23.78 2.54
CA PRO A 354 -12.98 -22.45 1.91
C PRO A 354 -12.49 -22.49 0.46
N THR A 355 -13.09 -21.69 -0.41
CA THR A 355 -12.58 -21.47 -1.78
C THR A 355 -11.24 -20.73 -1.73
N ILE A 356 -10.24 -21.26 -2.43
CA ILE A 356 -8.91 -20.67 -2.54
C ILE A 356 -8.81 -19.91 -3.85
N ILE A 357 -8.28 -18.68 -3.79
CA ILE A 357 -8.08 -17.81 -4.96
C ILE A 357 -6.60 -17.51 -5.05
N LEU A 358 -5.96 -17.90 -6.15
CA LEU A 358 -4.55 -17.68 -6.41
C LEU A 358 -4.36 -16.75 -7.62
N PRO A 359 -3.42 -15.80 -7.60
CA PRO A 359 -3.03 -15.09 -8.82
C PRO A 359 -2.47 -16.09 -9.83
N ARG A 360 -2.72 -15.87 -11.13
CA ARG A 360 -2.22 -16.78 -12.18
C ARG A 360 -0.75 -16.51 -12.51
N ASN A 361 -0.05 -17.57 -12.91
CA ASN A 361 1.28 -17.53 -13.52
C ASN A 361 2.37 -16.76 -12.74
N ARG A 362 2.25 -16.66 -11.41
CA ARG A 362 3.32 -16.09 -10.59
C ARG A 362 4.41 -17.12 -10.33
N GLU A 363 5.66 -16.75 -10.58
CA GLU A 363 6.82 -17.53 -10.15
C GLU A 363 6.98 -17.52 -8.62
N HIS A 364 6.58 -16.42 -7.99
CA HIS A 364 6.62 -16.23 -6.54
C HIS A 364 5.30 -15.63 -6.04
N LEU A 365 4.62 -16.35 -5.16
CA LEU A 365 3.41 -15.88 -4.49
C LEU A 365 3.73 -15.02 -3.27
N SER A 366 2.86 -14.07 -2.93
CA SER A 366 3.04 -13.34 -1.68
C SER A 366 2.91 -14.31 -0.47
N PRO A 367 3.67 -14.08 0.62
CA PRO A 367 3.50 -14.82 1.86
C PRO A 367 2.06 -14.84 2.40
N GLY A 368 1.26 -13.79 2.14
CA GLY A 368 -0.15 -13.73 2.52
C GLY A 368 -1.01 -14.79 1.82
N VAL A 369 -0.83 -14.94 0.49
CA VAL A 369 -1.49 -15.99 -0.30
C VAL A 369 -1.10 -17.37 0.22
N VAL A 370 0.19 -17.60 0.43
CA VAL A 370 0.69 -18.90 0.94
C VAL A 370 0.16 -19.21 2.34
N LYS A 371 0.22 -18.26 3.28
CA LYS A 371 -0.33 -18.43 4.64
C LYS A 371 -1.81 -18.81 4.60
N THR A 372 -2.56 -18.23 3.67
CA THR A 372 -3.99 -18.54 3.49
C THR A 372 -4.19 -19.99 3.03
N VAL A 373 -3.40 -20.46 2.07
CA VAL A 373 -3.45 -21.85 1.60
C VAL A 373 -3.04 -22.83 2.70
N LEU A 374 -1.93 -22.56 3.39
CA LEU A 374 -1.48 -23.40 4.50
C LEU A 374 -2.49 -23.45 5.63
N LYS A 375 -3.19 -22.35 5.92
CA LYS A 375 -4.29 -22.34 6.88
C LYS A 375 -5.45 -23.21 6.41
N ALA A 376 -5.84 -23.13 5.14
CA ALA A 376 -6.93 -23.94 4.60
C ALA A 376 -6.61 -25.44 4.62
N LEU A 377 -5.37 -25.82 4.28
CA LEU A 377 -4.86 -27.17 4.44
C LEU A 377 -4.83 -27.56 5.93
N GLY A 378 -4.38 -26.67 6.79
CA GLY A 378 -4.35 -26.89 8.23
C GLY A 378 -5.72 -27.19 8.83
N THR A 379 -6.77 -26.51 8.36
CA THR A 379 -8.16 -26.79 8.77
C THR A 379 -8.61 -28.20 8.37
N ILE A 380 -8.20 -28.70 7.19
CA ILE A 380 -8.51 -30.06 6.75
C ILE A 380 -7.89 -31.10 7.68
N TYR A 381 -6.66 -30.85 8.13
CA TYR A 381 -5.87 -31.79 8.93
C TYR A 381 -5.87 -31.47 10.42
N ASN A 382 -6.72 -30.53 10.86
CA ASN A 382 -6.78 -30.03 12.24
C ASN A 382 -5.40 -29.68 12.84
N ARG A 383 -4.53 -29.06 12.05
CA ARG A 383 -3.16 -28.70 12.41
C ARG A 383 -2.81 -27.30 11.94
N GLN A 384 -2.08 -26.54 12.73
CA GLN A 384 -1.46 -25.31 12.25
C GLN A 384 -0.21 -25.63 11.42
N ILE A 385 -0.18 -25.14 10.19
CA ILE A 385 0.94 -25.33 9.27
C ILE A 385 1.71 -24.01 9.15
N PRO A 386 2.89 -23.88 9.77
CA PRO A 386 3.71 -22.69 9.60
C PRO A 386 4.27 -22.64 8.18
N ILE A 387 4.49 -21.42 7.68
CA ILE A 387 5.05 -21.20 6.33
C ILE A 387 6.45 -21.79 6.15
N SER A 388 7.19 -22.00 7.24
CA SER A 388 8.48 -22.70 7.24
C SER A 388 8.37 -24.16 6.80
N GLU A 389 7.20 -24.78 6.90
CA GLU A 389 6.95 -26.16 6.42
C GLU A 389 6.58 -26.23 4.93
N LEU A 390 6.40 -25.08 4.26
CA LEU A 390 6.04 -25.05 2.84
C LEU A 390 7.03 -25.82 1.94
N PRO A 391 8.37 -25.67 2.08
CA PRO A 391 9.30 -26.39 1.24
C PRO A 391 9.13 -27.92 1.36
N ASP A 392 8.94 -28.42 2.57
CA ASP A 392 8.77 -29.86 2.82
C ASP A 392 7.43 -30.37 2.30
N LEU A 393 6.37 -29.56 2.35
CA LEU A 393 5.07 -29.88 1.74
C LEU A 393 5.15 -29.98 0.22
N LEU A 394 5.81 -29.01 -0.41
CA LEU A 394 5.95 -28.99 -1.87
C LEU A 394 6.82 -30.13 -2.38
N LEU A 395 7.82 -30.55 -1.59
CA LEU A 395 8.68 -31.69 -1.89
C LEU A 395 8.07 -33.04 -1.48
N GLY A 396 6.87 -33.06 -0.89
CA GLY A 396 6.21 -34.28 -0.39
C GLY A 396 6.93 -34.92 0.81
N ARG A 397 7.87 -34.21 1.46
CA ARG A 397 8.61 -34.69 2.63
C ARG A 397 7.81 -34.60 3.92
N LEU A 398 6.77 -33.75 3.93
CA LEU A 398 5.84 -33.63 5.03
C LEU A 398 4.46 -34.16 4.61
N CYS A 399 4.09 -35.34 5.11
CA CYS A 399 2.71 -35.83 5.02
C CYS A 399 1.85 -35.15 6.09
N LEU A 400 0.74 -34.54 5.66
CA LEU A 400 -0.26 -33.92 6.54
C LEU A 400 -1.29 -34.92 7.08
N ASN A 401 -1.41 -36.09 6.44
CA ASN A 401 -2.18 -37.22 6.92
C ASN A 401 -1.28 -38.16 7.74
N GLU A 402 -1.69 -38.48 8.97
CA GLU A 402 -1.04 -39.56 9.73
C GLU A 402 -1.28 -40.95 9.10
N MET A 403 -2.31 -41.10 8.27
CA MET A 403 -2.63 -42.34 7.55
C MET A 403 -1.77 -42.60 6.31
N ASP A 404 -1.07 -41.59 5.76
CA ASP A 404 -0.22 -41.74 4.57
C ASP A 404 1.24 -42.12 4.92
N ARG A 405 1.55 -42.38 6.20
CA ARG A 405 2.90 -42.78 6.66
C ARG A 405 3.17 -44.29 6.59
N THR A 406 2.22 -45.08 6.10
CA THR A 406 2.33 -46.52 5.96
C THR A 406 2.08 -46.91 4.51
N GLU A 407 3.07 -46.69 3.65
CA GLU A 407 3.30 -47.46 2.42
C GLU A 407 4.80 -47.38 2.04
#